data_AF-A0A9D2AM15-F1
#
_entry.id   AF-A0A9D2AM15-F1
#
_cell.length_a   1.000
_cell.length_b   1.000
_cell.length_c   1.000
_cell.angle_alpha   90.00
_cell.angle_beta   90.00
_cell.angle_gamma   90.00
#
_symmetry.space_group_name_H-M   'P 1'
#
loop_
_entity.id
_entity.type
_entity.pdbx_description
1 polymer ?
#
loop_
_entity_poly.entity_id
_entity_poly.type
_entity_poly.pdbx_seq_one_letter_code
_entity_poly.pdbx_strand_id
1 'polypeptide(L)'
;MAKKYYAVKKGRSTGIFTTWEACKASVNGYSGAQYKSFSTPEEAERYLKGDQAPPSGFPEEECCTAYVDGSFDQDKKAYSYGCILLYQGERTEMSQAFRGGEDISMRNVAGELEGAMAAMDYCEKRNIKVLHLYYDYQGIESWATGEWKRNKPGTIRYKNFYDSLKNVKVIFHKVKGHSGVELNEAVDRLAKAALGI
;
A
#
# COMPACT_ATOMS: atom_id res chain seq x y z
N MET A 1 -33.29 -7.40 -2.30
CA MET A 1 -32.06 -6.99 -3.03
C MET A 1 -31.10 -6.41 -2.02
N ALA A 2 -29.82 -6.79 -2.05
CA ALA A 2 -28.81 -6.20 -1.16
C ALA A 2 -28.65 -4.70 -1.49
N LYS A 3 -28.60 -3.85 -0.46
CA LYS A 3 -28.39 -2.41 -0.61
C LYS A 3 -26.98 -2.18 -1.18
N LYS A 4 -26.85 -1.37 -2.24
CA LYS A 4 -25.57 -1.03 -2.86
C LYS A 4 -25.26 0.45 -2.69
N TYR A 5 -23.98 0.75 -2.54
CA TYR A 5 -23.45 2.10 -2.49
C TYR A 5 -22.56 2.33 -3.70
N TYR A 6 -22.71 3.44 -4.39
CA TYR A 6 -22.00 3.76 -5.62
C TYR A 6 -21.14 4.99 -5.38
N ALA A 7 -19.83 4.82 -5.38
CA ALA A 7 -18.91 5.92 -5.20
C ALA A 7 -18.44 6.45 -6.56
N VAL A 8 -18.54 7.76 -6.78
CA VAL A 8 -18.06 8.45 -7.98
C VAL A 8 -16.87 9.34 -7.59
N LYS A 9 -15.68 8.94 -7.99
CA LYS A 9 -14.42 9.66 -7.77
C LYS A 9 -14.16 10.72 -8.85
N LYS A 10 -14.59 10.45 -10.09
CA LYS A 10 -14.59 11.43 -11.20
C LYS A 10 -15.89 11.32 -11.99
N GLY A 11 -16.57 12.44 -12.17
CA GLY A 11 -17.84 12.54 -12.89
C GLY A 11 -18.39 13.97 -12.84
N ARG A 12 -19.61 14.16 -13.33
CA ARG A 12 -20.38 15.41 -13.19
C ARG A 12 -20.67 15.76 -11.74
N SER A 13 -20.94 14.74 -10.92
CA SER A 13 -21.12 14.86 -9.48
C SER A 13 -20.33 13.75 -8.78
N THR A 14 -19.49 14.11 -7.82
CA THR A 14 -18.69 13.18 -7.02
C THR A 14 -19.35 12.90 -5.69
N GLY A 15 -19.07 11.75 -5.08
CA GLY A 15 -19.66 11.35 -3.81
C GLY A 15 -20.23 9.93 -3.83
N ILE A 16 -20.99 9.60 -2.79
CA ILE A 16 -21.63 8.29 -2.62
C ILE A 16 -23.11 8.41 -2.95
N PHE A 17 -23.59 7.53 -3.80
CA PHE A 17 -24.98 7.43 -4.21
C PHE A 17 -25.55 6.07 -3.75
N THR A 18 -26.81 6.04 -3.33
CA THR A 18 -27.47 4.80 -2.88
C THR A 18 -28.30 4.14 -3.99
N THR A 19 -28.37 4.75 -5.16
CA THR A 19 -29.09 4.24 -6.34
C THR A 19 -28.21 4.30 -7.59
N TRP A 20 -28.43 3.34 -8.48
CA TRP A 20 -27.73 3.31 -9.76
C TRP A 20 -28.13 4.50 -10.64
N GLU A 21 -29.39 4.91 -10.62
CA GLU A 21 -29.88 6.04 -11.41
C GLU A 21 -29.12 7.34 -11.08
N ALA A 22 -28.89 7.62 -9.79
CA ALA A 22 -28.18 8.82 -9.35
C ALA A 22 -26.67 8.74 -9.68
N CYS A 23 -26.06 7.56 -9.50
CA CYS A 23 -24.68 7.32 -9.94
C CYS A 23 -24.54 7.50 -11.46
N LYS A 24 -25.44 6.89 -12.24
CA LYS A 24 -25.47 6.95 -13.70
C LYS A 24 -25.63 8.38 -14.19
N ALA A 25 -26.54 9.17 -13.62
CA ALA A 25 -26.69 10.58 -13.96
C ALA A 25 -25.38 11.37 -13.76
N SER A 26 -24.59 10.98 -12.77
CA SER A 26 -23.33 11.60 -12.39
C SER A 26 -22.15 11.20 -13.30
N VAL A 27 -22.21 10.08 -14.02
CA VAL A 27 -21.07 9.58 -14.83
C VAL A 27 -21.38 9.47 -16.33
N ASN A 28 -22.65 9.35 -16.71
CA ASN A 28 -23.06 9.07 -18.07
C ASN A 28 -22.69 10.22 -19.02
N GLY A 29 -21.86 9.93 -20.04
CA GLY A 29 -21.37 10.93 -20.99
C GLY A 29 -20.26 11.84 -20.44
N TYR A 30 -19.67 11.52 -19.28
CA TYR A 30 -18.49 12.21 -18.76
C TYR A 30 -17.22 11.43 -19.16
N SER A 31 -16.34 12.06 -19.94
CA SER A 31 -15.09 11.41 -20.39
C SER A 31 -14.15 11.16 -19.20
N GLY A 32 -13.68 9.92 -19.05
CA GLY A 32 -12.78 9.53 -17.96
C GLY A 32 -13.45 9.41 -16.58
N ALA A 33 -14.76 9.16 -16.53
CA ALA A 33 -15.46 8.94 -15.27
C ALA A 33 -14.86 7.75 -14.49
N GLN A 34 -14.74 7.92 -13.17
CA GLN A 34 -14.26 6.89 -12.25
C GLN A 34 -15.32 6.65 -11.18
N TYR A 35 -15.91 5.45 -11.19
CA TYR A 35 -16.92 5.06 -10.22
C TYR A 35 -16.87 3.55 -9.94
N LYS A 36 -17.35 3.14 -8.76
CA LYS A 36 -17.43 1.73 -8.35
C LYS A 36 -18.60 1.51 -7.39
N SER A 37 -19.17 0.31 -7.38
CA SER A 37 -20.21 -0.09 -6.43
C SER A 37 -19.65 -0.94 -5.29
N PHE A 38 -20.21 -0.77 -4.10
CA PHE A 38 -19.81 -1.35 -2.83
C PHE A 38 -21.01 -1.86 -2.05
N SER A 39 -20.74 -2.73 -1.08
CA SER A 39 -21.78 -3.33 -0.25
C SER A 39 -22.03 -2.50 1.01
N THR A 40 -21.04 -1.72 1.45
CA THR A 40 -21.13 -0.83 2.62
C THR A 40 -20.82 0.63 2.25
N PRO A 41 -21.34 1.62 2.99
CA PRO A 41 -21.00 3.02 2.78
C PRO A 41 -19.53 3.32 3.13
N GLU A 42 -18.94 2.62 4.10
CA GLU A 42 -17.55 2.79 4.52
C GLU A 42 -16.58 2.43 3.38
N GLU A 43 -16.83 1.34 2.67
CA GLU A 43 -16.06 0.96 1.47
C GLU A 43 -16.14 2.02 0.36
N ALA A 44 -17.33 2.60 0.18
CA ALA A 44 -17.57 3.66 -0.79
C ALA A 44 -16.83 4.96 -0.40
N GLU A 45 -16.77 5.29 0.89
CA GLU A 45 -15.98 6.42 1.40
C GLU A 45 -14.48 6.20 1.21
N ARG A 46 -13.97 5.01 1.53
CA ARG A 46 -12.56 4.64 1.34
C ARG A 46 -12.15 4.77 -0.13
N TYR A 47 -12.99 4.31 -1.05
CA TYR A 47 -12.73 4.48 -2.49
C TYR A 47 -12.61 5.95 -2.90
N LEU A 48 -13.45 6.83 -2.35
CA LEU A 48 -13.35 8.27 -2.61
C LEU A 48 -12.08 8.88 -2.00
N LYS A 49 -11.70 8.45 -0.80
CA LYS A 49 -10.44 8.83 -0.11
C LYS A 49 -9.19 8.28 -0.82
N GLY A 50 -9.36 7.33 -1.75
CA GLY A 50 -8.25 6.71 -2.47
C GLY A 50 -7.62 5.52 -1.74
N ASP A 51 -8.20 5.10 -0.63
CA ASP A 51 -7.85 3.89 0.10
C ASP A 51 -8.40 2.70 -0.66
N GLN A 52 -7.65 2.24 -1.66
CA GLN A 52 -7.96 0.95 -2.27
C GLN A 52 -7.44 -0.11 -1.29
N ALA A 53 -8.34 -0.86 -0.67
CA ALA A 53 -8.09 -2.26 -0.43
C ALA A 53 -8.84 -3.01 -1.54
N PRO A 54 -8.20 -3.94 -2.26
CA PRO A 54 -8.91 -4.86 -3.13
C PRO A 54 -9.71 -5.84 -2.26
N PRO A 55 -10.83 -6.38 -2.77
CA PRO A 55 -11.55 -7.44 -2.06
C PRO A 55 -10.63 -8.66 -1.93
N SER A 56 -10.23 -8.97 -0.70
CA SER A 56 -9.36 -10.12 -0.36
C SER A 56 -10.11 -11.45 -0.34
N GLY A 57 -11.44 -11.40 -0.21
CA GLY A 57 -12.26 -12.55 0.17
C GLY A 57 -12.20 -12.87 1.67
N PHE A 58 -11.57 -12.02 2.48
CA PHE A 58 -11.50 -12.12 3.94
C PHE A 58 -12.31 -10.99 4.60
N PRO A 59 -12.75 -11.16 5.86
CA PRO A 59 -13.37 -10.09 6.64
C PRO A 59 -12.43 -8.88 6.76
N GLU A 60 -13.00 -7.67 6.77
CA GLU A 60 -12.22 -6.43 6.82
C GLU A 60 -11.40 -6.33 8.11
N GLU A 61 -11.96 -6.82 9.23
CA GLU A 61 -11.29 -6.88 10.53
C GLU A 61 -10.03 -7.77 10.56
N GLU A 62 -9.86 -8.64 9.56
CA GLU A 62 -8.69 -9.51 9.39
C GLU A 62 -7.68 -8.97 8.36
N CYS A 63 -8.02 -7.87 7.68
CA CYS A 63 -7.24 -7.30 6.60
C CYS A 63 -6.55 -6.00 7.04
N CYS A 64 -5.23 -5.94 6.88
CA CYS A 64 -4.48 -4.70 6.94
C CYS A 64 -4.09 -4.24 5.54
N THR A 65 -4.16 -2.94 5.29
CA THR A 65 -3.64 -2.32 4.07
C THR A 65 -2.38 -1.53 4.43
N ALA A 66 -1.26 -1.79 3.77
CA ALA A 66 -0.03 -1.04 3.95
C ALA A 66 0.42 -0.42 2.63
N TYR A 67 0.86 0.82 2.70
CA TYR A 67 1.59 1.51 1.64
C TYR A 67 3.04 1.62 2.09
N VAL A 68 3.98 1.35 1.19
CA VAL A 68 5.42 1.43 1.47
C VAL A 68 6.14 2.19 0.39
N ASP A 69 7.16 2.94 0.79
CA ASP A 69 8.09 3.63 -0.11
C ASP A 69 9.47 3.75 0.55
N GLY A 70 10.51 3.90 -0.27
CA GLY A 70 11.90 4.01 0.14
C GLY A 70 12.53 5.31 -0.34
N SER A 71 13.35 5.92 0.52
CA SER A 71 14.12 7.11 0.15
C SER A 71 15.61 6.88 0.35
N PHE A 72 16.44 7.65 -0.37
CA PHE A 72 17.88 7.58 -0.28
C PHE A 72 18.51 8.97 -0.41
N ASP A 73 19.44 9.28 0.48
CA ASP A 73 20.23 10.49 0.50
C ASP A 73 21.68 10.13 0.19
N GLN A 74 22.19 10.61 -0.95
CA GLN A 74 23.54 10.32 -1.43
C GLN A 74 24.62 10.95 -0.55
N ASP A 75 24.38 12.17 -0.04
CA ASP A 75 25.37 12.91 0.74
C ASP A 75 25.52 12.28 2.13
N LYS A 76 24.41 11.85 2.72
CA LYS A 76 24.39 11.14 4.01
C LYS A 76 24.72 9.66 3.90
N LYS A 77 24.80 9.11 2.67
CA LYS A 77 24.91 7.67 2.39
C LYS A 77 23.93 6.86 3.24
N ALA A 78 22.68 7.30 3.23
CA ALA A 78 21.63 6.79 4.10
C ALA A 78 20.38 6.49 3.29
N TYR A 79 19.69 5.42 3.63
CA TYR A 79 18.38 5.11 3.08
C TYR A 79 17.35 5.05 4.20
N SER A 80 16.08 5.19 3.86
CA SER A 80 14.97 5.08 4.80
C SER A 80 13.78 4.43 4.16
N TYR A 81 12.84 4.01 4.99
CA TYR A 81 11.51 3.63 4.54
C TYR A 81 10.44 4.52 5.18
N GLY A 82 9.35 4.68 4.45
CA GLY A 82 8.06 5.13 4.97
C GLY A 82 7.05 4.00 4.80
N CYS A 83 6.24 3.77 5.83
CA CYS A 83 5.15 2.81 5.79
C CYS A 83 3.92 3.38 6.49
N ILE A 84 2.77 3.34 5.83
CA ILE A 84 1.48 3.68 6.43
C ILE A 84 0.61 2.44 6.39
N LEU A 85 0.15 2.00 7.56
CA LEU A 85 -0.77 0.88 7.73
C LEU A 85 -2.15 1.38 8.13
N LEU A 86 -3.17 0.78 7.54
CA LEU A 86 -4.57 0.95 7.89
C LEU A 86 -5.11 -0.40 8.36
N TYR A 87 -5.58 -0.45 9.60
CA TYR A 87 -6.14 -1.67 10.21
C TYR A 87 -7.27 -1.31 11.17
N GLN A 88 -8.44 -1.92 10.99
CA GLN A 88 -9.64 -1.69 11.84
C GLN A 88 -9.99 -0.20 12.05
N GLY A 89 -9.82 0.63 11.01
CA GLY A 89 -10.08 2.07 11.07
C GLY A 89 -8.97 2.91 11.70
N GLU A 90 -7.90 2.29 12.20
CA GLU A 90 -6.74 2.98 12.73
C GLU A 90 -5.65 3.14 11.66
N ARG A 91 -5.00 4.32 11.67
CA ARG A 91 -3.83 4.63 10.84
C ARG A 91 -2.57 4.57 11.71
N THR A 92 -1.64 3.71 11.33
CA THR A 92 -0.30 3.63 11.93
C THR A 92 0.75 4.06 10.92
N GLU A 93 1.67 4.92 11.33
CA GLU A 93 2.80 5.35 10.51
C GLU A 93 4.09 4.81 11.10
N MET A 94 4.96 4.26 10.25
CA MET A 94 6.27 3.78 10.63
C MET A 94 7.29 4.33 9.65
N SER A 95 8.42 4.79 10.18
CA SER A 95 9.55 5.17 9.35
C SER A 95 10.84 5.02 10.13
N GLN A 96 11.89 4.70 9.40
CA GLN A 96 13.22 4.58 9.98
C GLN A 96 14.26 4.85 8.91
N ALA A 97 15.32 5.55 9.31
CA ALA A 97 16.51 5.74 8.49
C ALA A 97 17.65 4.82 8.95
N PHE A 98 18.43 4.37 7.97
CA PHE A 98 19.55 3.47 8.12
C PHE A 98 20.78 4.16 7.54
N ARG A 99 21.87 4.13 8.31
CA ARG A 99 23.16 4.72 7.96
C ARG A 99 24.22 3.65 8.06
N GLY A 100 25.13 3.61 7.10
CA GLY A 100 26.11 2.52 6.98
C GLY A 100 25.50 1.19 6.51
N GLY A 101 26.34 0.16 6.37
CA GLY A 101 25.94 -1.19 6.00
C GLY A 101 26.07 -1.53 4.51
N GLU A 102 26.00 -2.82 4.21
CA GLU A 102 26.18 -3.38 2.86
C GLU A 102 25.02 -3.01 1.90
N ASP A 103 23.83 -2.78 2.47
CA ASP A 103 22.61 -2.52 1.71
C ASP A 103 22.46 -1.05 1.25
N ILE A 104 23.36 -0.14 1.67
CA ILE A 104 23.43 1.22 1.09
C ILE A 104 23.55 1.15 -0.44
N SER A 105 24.26 0.15 -0.94
CA SER A 105 24.44 -0.07 -2.38
C SER A 105 23.12 -0.31 -3.14
N MET A 106 22.04 -0.63 -2.42
CA MET A 106 20.69 -0.82 -2.96
C MET A 106 19.87 0.48 -2.93
N ARG A 107 20.36 1.57 -2.32
CA ARG A 107 19.73 2.90 -2.31
C ARG A 107 18.28 2.85 -1.82
N ASN A 108 17.35 3.49 -2.52
CA ASN A 108 15.93 3.53 -2.16
C ASN A 108 15.29 2.14 -2.12
N VAL A 109 15.77 1.20 -2.95
CA VAL A 109 15.27 -0.19 -2.95
C VAL A 109 15.52 -0.87 -1.61
N ALA A 110 16.61 -0.53 -0.89
CA ALA A 110 16.82 -1.03 0.47
C ALA A 110 15.69 -0.57 1.39
N GLY A 111 15.34 0.72 1.30
CA GLY A 111 14.22 1.31 2.03
C GLY A 111 12.91 0.60 1.75
N GLU A 112 12.56 0.40 0.49
CA GLU A 112 11.32 -0.29 0.13
C GLU A 112 11.24 -1.72 0.71
N LEU A 113 12.35 -2.47 0.69
CA LEU A 113 12.40 -3.80 1.29
C LEU A 113 12.21 -3.74 2.81
N GLU A 114 12.86 -2.80 3.50
CA GLU A 114 12.67 -2.62 4.94
C GLU A 114 11.23 -2.21 5.28
N GLY A 115 10.62 -1.32 4.50
CA GLY A 115 9.23 -0.92 4.68
C GLY A 115 8.26 -2.08 4.50
N ALA A 116 8.47 -2.91 3.47
CA ALA A 116 7.70 -4.12 3.21
C ALA A 116 7.83 -5.13 4.37
N MET A 117 9.04 -5.38 4.86
CA MET A 117 9.27 -6.27 6.02
C MET A 117 8.64 -5.72 7.29
N ALA A 118 8.73 -4.41 7.53
CA ALA A 118 8.12 -3.79 8.70
C ALA A 118 6.58 -3.92 8.68
N ALA A 119 5.95 -3.77 7.51
CA ALA A 119 4.51 -3.99 7.35
C ALA A 119 4.10 -5.46 7.60
N MET A 120 4.89 -6.41 7.08
CA MET A 120 4.69 -7.84 7.31
C MET A 120 4.88 -8.22 8.78
N ASP A 121 5.93 -7.73 9.43
CA ASP A 121 6.22 -7.95 10.86
C ASP A 121 5.11 -7.39 11.76
N TYR A 122 4.60 -6.20 11.44
CA TYR A 122 3.46 -5.59 12.13
C TYR A 122 2.24 -6.53 12.12
N CYS A 123 1.94 -7.11 10.96
CA CYS A 123 0.81 -8.01 10.79
C CYS A 123 1.02 -9.35 11.50
N GLU A 124 2.22 -9.93 11.40
CA GLU A 124 2.55 -11.23 12.01
C GLU A 124 2.47 -11.14 13.54
N LYS A 125 3.04 -10.08 14.14
CA LYS A 125 2.99 -9.84 15.60
C LYS A 125 1.59 -9.63 16.14
N ARG A 126 0.68 -9.10 15.32
CA ARG A 126 -0.73 -8.86 15.69
C ARG A 126 -1.66 -9.98 15.21
N ASN A 127 -1.12 -11.04 14.61
CA ASN A 127 -1.87 -12.16 14.07
C ASN A 127 -2.96 -11.74 13.04
N ILE A 128 -2.67 -10.67 12.29
CA ILE A 128 -3.52 -10.18 11.20
C ILE A 128 -3.40 -11.16 10.03
N LYS A 129 -4.53 -11.63 9.47
CA LYS A 129 -4.51 -12.75 8.51
C LYS A 129 -4.10 -12.33 7.11
N VAL A 130 -4.43 -11.10 6.70
CA VAL A 130 -4.16 -10.64 5.35
C VAL A 130 -3.52 -9.27 5.36
N LEU A 131 -2.42 -9.13 4.61
CA LEU A 131 -1.78 -7.86 4.34
C LEU A 131 -1.91 -7.51 2.85
N HIS A 132 -2.57 -6.41 2.52
CA HIS A 132 -2.50 -5.80 1.21
C HIS A 132 -1.35 -4.82 1.16
N LEU A 133 -0.27 -5.21 0.49
CA LEU A 133 0.95 -4.41 0.42
C LEU A 133 1.02 -3.65 -0.90
N TYR A 134 0.95 -2.33 -0.82
CA TYR A 134 1.05 -1.40 -1.92
C TYR A 134 2.47 -0.82 -2.04
N TYR A 135 3.06 -0.92 -3.22
CA TYR A 135 4.45 -0.51 -3.51
C TYR A 135 4.59 -0.09 -4.97
N ASP A 136 5.65 0.63 -5.32
CA ASP A 136 5.88 1.12 -6.69
C ASP A 136 7.01 0.38 -7.43
N TYR A 137 7.92 -0.32 -6.74
CA TYR A 137 8.96 -1.13 -7.36
C TYR A 137 8.61 -2.62 -7.50
N GLN A 138 8.67 -3.14 -8.72
CA GLN A 138 8.36 -4.55 -9.03
C GLN A 138 9.15 -5.58 -8.18
N GLY A 139 10.38 -5.24 -7.77
CA GLY A 139 11.24 -6.18 -7.05
C GLY A 139 10.65 -6.66 -5.72
N ILE A 140 9.79 -5.86 -5.09
CA ILE A 140 9.14 -6.19 -3.81
C ILE A 140 8.33 -7.48 -3.90
N GLU A 141 7.57 -7.66 -4.98
CA GLU A 141 6.82 -8.90 -5.22
C GLU A 141 7.70 -9.97 -5.85
N SER A 142 8.44 -9.65 -6.90
CA SER A 142 9.16 -10.65 -7.68
C SER A 142 10.26 -11.37 -6.88
N TRP A 143 10.88 -10.73 -5.89
CA TRP A 143 11.81 -11.43 -4.98
C TRP A 143 11.09 -12.27 -3.93
N ALA A 144 9.95 -11.80 -3.39
CA ALA A 144 9.16 -12.53 -2.41
C ALA A 144 8.55 -13.81 -3.01
N THR A 145 8.01 -13.73 -4.22
CA THR A 145 7.41 -14.87 -4.93
C THR A 145 8.46 -15.79 -5.56
N GLY A 146 9.72 -15.34 -5.65
CA GLY A 146 10.82 -16.11 -6.20
C GLY A 146 10.94 -16.06 -7.74
N GLU A 147 10.15 -15.21 -8.40
CA GLU A 147 10.25 -14.93 -9.83
C GLU A 147 11.64 -14.39 -10.21
N TRP A 148 12.18 -13.49 -9.38
CA TRP A 148 13.52 -12.91 -9.58
C TRP A 148 14.57 -13.62 -8.72
N LYS A 149 15.76 -13.77 -9.29
CA LYS A 149 16.94 -14.28 -8.55
C LYS A 149 17.37 -13.26 -7.50
N ARG A 150 17.72 -13.76 -6.30
CA ARG A 150 18.22 -12.97 -5.18
C ARG A 150 19.74 -13.09 -5.14
N ASN A 151 20.43 -12.08 -5.63
CA ASN A 151 21.89 -12.09 -5.76
C ASN A 151 22.59 -11.20 -4.72
N LYS A 152 21.82 -10.41 -3.95
CA LYS A 152 22.34 -9.49 -2.93
C LYS A 152 21.92 -9.92 -1.52
N PRO A 153 22.73 -9.66 -0.48
CA PRO A 153 22.36 -9.96 0.91
C PRO A 153 20.97 -9.45 1.29
N GLY A 154 20.63 -8.18 1.01
CA GLY A 154 19.30 -7.62 1.28
C GLY A 154 18.15 -8.38 0.62
N THR A 155 18.29 -8.77 -0.66
CA THR A 155 17.25 -9.53 -1.38
C THR A 155 17.08 -10.95 -0.83
N ILE A 156 18.16 -11.58 -0.34
CA ILE A 156 18.12 -12.91 0.27
C ILE A 156 17.42 -12.82 1.63
N ARG A 157 17.79 -11.84 2.47
CA ARG A 157 17.14 -11.61 3.76
C ARG A 157 15.65 -11.34 3.60
N TYR A 158 15.27 -10.50 2.64
CA TYR A 158 13.88 -10.19 2.34
C TYR A 158 13.05 -11.44 2.01
N LYS A 159 13.55 -12.30 1.12
CA LYS A 159 12.89 -13.57 0.79
C LYS A 159 12.79 -14.50 2.01
N ASN A 160 13.86 -14.65 2.78
CA ASN A 160 13.85 -15.48 3.98
C ASN A 160 12.84 -14.96 5.02
N PHE A 161 12.72 -13.64 5.15
CA PHE A 161 11.73 -13.02 6.03
C PHE A 161 10.31 -13.33 5.56
N TYR A 162 10.02 -13.12 4.27
CA TYR A 162 8.73 -13.46 3.68
C TYR A 162 8.36 -14.94 3.87
N ASP A 163 9.31 -15.85 3.68
CA ASP A 163 9.09 -17.30 3.87
C ASP A 163 8.93 -17.71 5.33
N SER A 164 9.36 -16.86 6.27
CA SER A 164 9.21 -17.10 7.70
C SER A 164 7.83 -16.74 8.24
N LEU A 165 7.02 -16.00 7.47
CA LEU A 165 5.65 -15.64 7.83
C LEU A 165 4.79 -16.90 7.99
N LYS A 166 4.03 -16.97 9.09
CA LYS A 166 3.21 -18.15 9.40
C LYS A 166 1.72 -17.84 9.34
N ASN A 167 1.35 -16.62 9.73
CA ASN A 167 -0.04 -16.26 9.97
C ASN A 167 -0.57 -15.25 8.96
N VAL A 168 0.33 -14.53 8.27
CA VAL A 168 -0.04 -13.46 7.34
C VAL A 168 0.04 -13.94 5.91
N LYS A 169 -1.06 -13.82 5.17
CA LYS A 169 -1.08 -13.88 3.71
C LYS A 169 -0.84 -12.48 3.15
N VAL A 170 0.26 -12.31 2.43
CA VAL A 170 0.55 -11.04 1.74
C VAL A 170 -0.06 -11.07 0.34
N ILE A 171 -0.77 -10.00 -0.02
CA ILE A 171 -1.31 -9.75 -1.35
C ILE A 171 -0.63 -8.49 -1.87
N PHE A 172 0.14 -8.64 -2.93
CA PHE A 172 0.95 -7.58 -3.53
C PHE A 172 0.13 -6.72 -4.50
N HIS A 173 0.23 -5.39 -4.36
CA HIS A 173 -0.43 -4.39 -5.20
C HIS A 173 0.59 -3.41 -5.74
N LYS A 174 1.09 -3.67 -6.94
CA LYS A 174 1.93 -2.69 -7.62
C LYS A 174 1.12 -1.48 -8.05
N VAL A 175 1.55 -0.31 -7.61
CA VAL A 175 1.02 0.99 -8.04
C VAL A 175 2.04 1.71 -8.90
N LYS A 176 1.55 2.71 -9.67
CA LYS A 176 2.45 3.64 -10.34
C LYS A 176 2.92 4.66 -9.29
N GLY A 177 4.23 4.82 -9.15
CA GLY A 177 4.80 5.94 -8.37
C GLY A 177 4.25 7.27 -8.86
N HIS A 178 4.04 8.21 -7.94
CA HIS A 178 3.49 9.56 -8.22
C HIS A 178 2.15 9.57 -8.97
N SER A 179 1.26 8.62 -8.66
CA SER A 179 -0.05 8.49 -9.32
C SER A 179 -1.14 9.43 -8.78
N GLY A 180 -0.82 10.35 -7.87
CA GLY A 180 -1.80 11.21 -7.19
C GLY A 180 -2.66 10.47 -6.16
N VAL A 181 -2.21 9.30 -5.70
CA VAL A 181 -2.81 8.58 -4.58
C VAL A 181 -2.26 9.20 -3.31
N GLU A 182 -3.13 9.84 -2.52
CA GLU A 182 -2.77 10.60 -1.32
C GLU A 182 -1.87 9.81 -0.36
N LEU A 183 -2.18 8.53 -0.13
CA LEU A 183 -1.39 7.67 0.73
C LEU A 183 -0.01 7.34 0.17
N ASN A 184 0.13 7.17 -1.15
CA ASN A 184 1.43 6.94 -1.78
C ASN A 184 2.33 8.17 -1.63
N GLU A 185 1.77 9.38 -1.80
CA GLU A 185 2.52 10.61 -1.58
C GLU A 185 2.82 10.83 -0.09
N ALA A 186 1.93 10.38 0.80
CA ALA A 186 2.18 10.45 2.24
C ALA A 186 3.34 9.54 2.67
N VAL A 187 3.45 8.31 2.13
CA VAL A 187 4.59 7.43 2.45
C VAL A 187 5.91 7.94 1.87
N ASP A 188 5.92 8.52 0.67
CA ASP A 188 7.12 9.16 0.10
C ASP A 188 7.62 10.30 1.00
N ARG A 189 6.71 11.19 1.44
CA ARG A 189 7.04 12.25 2.39
C ARG A 189 7.55 11.70 3.71
N LEU A 190 6.93 10.63 4.22
CA LEU A 190 7.33 9.99 5.46
C LEU A 190 8.74 9.38 5.37
N ALA A 191 9.07 8.74 4.24
CA ALA A 191 10.41 8.20 3.98
C ALA A 191 11.47 9.32 3.93
N LYS A 192 11.18 10.41 3.20
CA LYS A 192 12.06 11.58 3.11
C LYS A 192 12.27 12.27 4.46
N ALA A 193 11.19 12.45 5.22
CA ALA A 193 11.24 13.03 6.57
C ALA A 193 12.15 12.23 7.51
N ALA A 194 12.17 10.90 7.41
CA ALA A 194 13.08 10.06 8.20
C ALA A 194 14.58 10.31 7.90
N LEU A 195 14.91 10.77 6.69
CA LEU A 195 16.25 11.21 6.31
C LEU A 195 16.51 12.70 6.62
N GLY A 196 15.49 13.44 7.04
CA GLY A 196 15.55 14.89 7.25
C GLY A 196 15.73 15.66 5.95
N ILE A 197 15.04 15.24 4.88
CA ILE A 197 14.99 15.91 3.57
C ILE A 197 13.55 16.15 3.13
#